data_AF-A0A0F6W9X5-F1
#
_entry.id   AF-A0A0F6W9X5-F1
#
_cell.length_a   1.000
_cell.length_b   1.000
_cell.length_c   1.000
_cell.angle_alpha   90.00
_cell.angle_beta   90.00
_cell.angle_gamma   90.00
#
_symmetry.space_group_name_H-M   'P 1'
#
loop_
_entity.id
_entity.type
_entity.pdbx_description
1 polymer ?
#
loop_
_entity_poly.entity_id
_entity_poly.type
_entity_poly.pdbx_seq_one_letter_code
_entity_poly.pdbx_strand_id
1 'polypeptide(L)'
;MDAQQRELDEAKSEIALLRAAHAQKTREAEVLRRELDEHRGGVRAAHEKSDATKLDAAEHDVEGLRWSMRLGASIMAGVALVGSMMLAVGASRGACHGGARAYAATSTAVTPLVRDGHVVATHGPEVVATGEQCTVERMPVEGGGFDCRVEVRCGGETLYGTTFDTGYVRCGGREVVRDADVTARDGDPAMTMDLARGRVIVEERVGLGTQRVEIALDPIVD
;
A
#
# COMPACT_ATOMS: atom_id res chain seq x y z
N MET A 1 28.72 -58.43 -14.61
CA MET A 1 28.22 -57.66 -15.76
C MET A 1 26.72 -57.35 -15.62
N ASP A 2 25.87 -58.33 -15.31
CA ASP A 2 24.39 -58.12 -15.26
C ASP A 2 23.87 -57.16 -14.17
N ALA A 3 24.61 -56.97 -13.07
CA ALA A 3 24.24 -55.99 -12.04
C ALA A 3 24.40 -54.55 -12.55
N GLN A 4 25.55 -54.24 -13.17
CA GLN A 4 25.83 -52.90 -13.72
C GLN A 4 24.88 -52.53 -14.86
N GLN A 5 24.47 -53.51 -15.68
CA GLN A 5 23.52 -53.27 -16.76
C GLN A 5 22.14 -52.88 -16.22
N ARG A 6 21.68 -53.53 -15.14
CA ARG A 6 20.40 -53.20 -14.48
C ARG A 6 20.40 -51.79 -13.87
N GLU A 7 21.47 -51.43 -13.17
CA GLU A 7 21.61 -50.06 -12.62
C GLU A 7 21.62 -49.00 -13.71
N LEU A 8 22.29 -49.27 -14.84
CA LEU A 8 22.30 -48.35 -15.98
C LEU A 8 20.92 -48.20 -16.62
N ASP A 9 20.16 -49.29 -16.75
CA ASP A 9 18.83 -49.26 -17.33
C ASP A 9 17.83 -48.56 -16.39
N GLU A 10 17.97 -48.73 -15.06
CA GLU A 10 17.22 -47.98 -14.05
C GLU A 10 17.51 -46.47 -14.14
N ALA A 11 18.79 -46.07 -14.13
CA ALA A 11 19.18 -44.66 -14.25
C ALA A 11 18.69 -44.02 -15.57
N LYS A 12 18.71 -44.76 -16.68
CA LYS A 12 18.16 -44.28 -17.96
C LYS A 12 16.65 -44.05 -17.87
N SER A 13 15.92 -44.93 -17.19
CA SER A 13 14.47 -44.80 -17.02
C SER A 13 14.11 -43.56 -16.18
N GLU A 14 14.89 -43.28 -15.12
CA GLU A 14 14.71 -42.11 -14.26
C GLU A 14 14.99 -40.81 -15.03
N ILE A 15 16.09 -40.76 -15.80
CA ILE A 15 16.41 -39.60 -16.65
C ILE A 15 15.31 -39.35 -17.69
N ALA A 16 14.75 -40.41 -18.28
CA ALA A 16 13.66 -40.28 -19.25
C ALA A 16 12.41 -39.68 -18.58
N LEU A 17 12.08 -40.11 -17.37
CA LEU A 17 10.95 -39.59 -16.60
C LEU A 17 11.14 -38.11 -16.22
N LEU A 18 12.34 -37.74 -15.75
CA LEU A 18 12.66 -36.35 -15.43
C LEU A 18 12.58 -35.42 -16.65
N ARG A 19 13.05 -35.88 -17.82
CA ARG A 19 12.93 -35.12 -19.08
C ARG A 19 11.47 -34.93 -19.49
N ALA A 20 10.63 -35.95 -19.32
CA ALA A 20 9.21 -35.86 -19.63
C ALA A 20 8.49 -34.87 -18.70
N ALA A 21 8.80 -34.91 -17.40
CA ALA A 21 8.27 -33.99 -16.41
C ALA A 21 8.71 -32.54 -16.68
N HIS A 22 9.99 -32.33 -17.01
CA HIS A 22 10.49 -31.00 -17.39
C HIS A 22 9.78 -30.47 -18.63
N ALA A 23 9.62 -31.29 -19.68
CA ALA A 23 8.91 -30.90 -20.89
C ALA A 23 7.44 -30.55 -20.63
N GLN A 24 6.77 -31.24 -19.69
CA GLN A 24 5.43 -30.87 -19.25
C GLN A 24 5.42 -29.51 -18.55
N LYS A 25 6.34 -29.26 -17.62
CA LYS A 25 6.44 -27.98 -16.91
C LYS A 25 6.76 -26.82 -17.83
N THR A 26 7.58 -27.02 -18.85
CA THR A 26 7.81 -25.99 -19.89
C THR A 26 6.53 -25.64 -20.64
N ARG A 27 5.70 -26.63 -21.01
CA ARG A 27 4.41 -26.37 -21.67
C ARG A 27 3.43 -25.62 -20.76
N GLU A 28 3.35 -26.00 -19.49
CA GLU A 28 2.52 -25.30 -18.50
C GLU A 28 2.96 -23.83 -18.36
N ALA A 29 4.27 -23.57 -18.30
CA ALA A 29 4.80 -22.21 -18.22
C ALA A 29 4.51 -21.37 -19.48
N GLU A 30 4.54 -21.97 -20.67
CA GLU A 30 4.18 -21.28 -21.92
C GLU A 30 2.70 -20.91 -21.99
N VAL A 31 1.81 -21.77 -21.49
CA VAL A 31 0.37 -21.47 -21.40
C VAL A 31 0.14 -20.29 -20.47
N LEU A 32 0.72 -20.31 -19.26
CA LEU A 32 0.59 -19.21 -18.30
C LEU A 32 1.13 -17.88 -18.83
N ARG A 33 2.24 -17.91 -19.60
CA ARG A 33 2.76 -16.70 -20.24
C ARG A 33 1.78 -16.11 -21.26
N ARG A 34 1.10 -16.95 -22.06
CA ARG A 34 0.09 -16.49 -23.02
C ARG A 34 -1.12 -15.87 -22.32
N GLU A 35 -1.60 -16.50 -21.24
CA GLU A 35 -2.71 -15.95 -20.45
C GLU A 35 -2.36 -14.59 -19.84
N LEU A 36 -1.13 -14.44 -19.33
CA LEU A 36 -0.66 -13.17 -18.77
C LEU A 36 -0.52 -12.07 -19.83
N ASP A 37 -0.05 -12.42 -21.03
CA ASP A 37 0.02 -11.49 -22.17
C ASP A 37 -1.39 -11.06 -22.64
N GLU A 38 -2.35 -11.98 -22.65
CA GLU A 38 -3.76 -11.69 -22.96
C GLU A 38 -4.36 -10.72 -21.93
N HIS A 39 -4.18 -10.99 -20.64
CA HIS A 39 -4.62 -10.09 -19.57
C HIS A 39 -3.98 -8.71 -19.67
N ARG A 40 -2.67 -8.64 -19.94
CA ARG A 40 -1.94 -7.38 -20.10
C ARG A 40 -2.45 -6.58 -21.30
N GLY A 41 -2.77 -7.25 -22.41
CA GLY A 41 -3.43 -6.66 -23.57
C GLY A 41 -4.81 -6.08 -23.22
N GLY A 42 -5.62 -6.82 -22.45
CA GLY A 42 -6.93 -6.38 -21.98
C GLY A 42 -6.86 -5.13 -21.09
N VAL A 43 -5.92 -5.09 -20.13
CA VAL A 43 -5.71 -3.92 -19.26
C VAL A 43 -5.31 -2.69 -20.07
N ARG A 44 -4.40 -2.85 -21.05
CA ARG A 44 -4.00 -1.74 -21.93
C ARG A 44 -5.17 -1.21 -22.75
N ALA A 45 -5.96 -2.10 -23.36
CA ALA A 45 -7.14 -1.70 -24.14
C ALA A 45 -8.22 -1.02 -23.26
N ALA A 46 -8.36 -1.44 -22.01
CA ALA A 46 -9.25 -0.78 -21.05
C ALA A 46 -8.75 0.63 -20.67
N HIS A 47 -7.44 0.79 -20.49
CA HIS A 47 -6.83 2.09 -20.22
C HIS A 47 -7.01 3.06 -21.40
N GLU A 48 -6.75 2.61 -22.63
CA GLU A 48 -6.95 3.40 -23.86
C GLU A 48 -8.42 3.86 -24.01
N LYS A 49 -9.39 3.00 -23.68
CA LYS A 49 -10.82 3.39 -23.65
C LYS A 49 -11.11 4.42 -22.57
N SER A 50 -10.55 4.28 -21.37
CA SER A 50 -10.74 5.25 -20.30
C SER A 50 -10.17 6.63 -20.67
N ASP A 51 -9.02 6.67 -21.35
CA ASP A 51 -8.39 7.92 -21.77
C ASP A 51 -9.19 8.61 -22.88
N ALA A 52 -9.69 7.85 -23.86
CA ALA A 52 -10.58 8.37 -24.90
C ALA A 52 -11.86 8.98 -24.30
N THR A 53 -12.48 8.29 -23.33
CA THR A 53 -13.73 8.76 -22.72
C THR A 53 -13.53 10.04 -21.89
N LYS A 54 -12.34 10.21 -21.27
CA LYS A 54 -12.00 11.42 -20.51
C LYS A 54 -11.77 12.64 -21.40
N LEU A 55 -11.20 12.43 -22.60
CA LEU A 55 -11.00 13.51 -23.58
C LEU A 55 -12.35 14.03 -24.10
N ASP A 56 -13.29 13.13 -24.43
CA ASP A 56 -14.64 13.52 -24.87
C ASP A 56 -15.42 14.25 -23.76
N ALA A 57 -15.28 13.81 -22.50
CA ALA A 57 -15.91 14.47 -21.36
C ALA A 57 -15.33 15.88 -21.10
N ALA A 58 -14.03 16.08 -21.32
CA ALA A 58 -13.39 17.38 -21.19
C ALA A 58 -13.84 18.36 -22.28
N GLU A 59 -14.13 17.88 -23.50
CA GLU A 59 -14.60 18.73 -24.59
C GLU A 59 -16.04 19.23 -24.37
N HIS A 60 -16.91 18.41 -23.76
CA HIS A 60 -18.27 18.84 -23.39
C HIS A 60 -18.35 19.81 -22.20
N ASP A 61 -17.38 19.80 -21.28
CA ASP A 61 -17.37 20.73 -20.14
C ASP A 61 -16.94 22.16 -20.56
N VAL A 62 -16.08 22.28 -21.58
CA VAL A 62 -15.65 23.59 -22.12
C VAL A 62 -16.79 24.30 -22.88
N GLU A 63 -17.70 23.58 -23.52
CA GLU A 63 -18.88 24.17 -24.15
C GLU A 63 -19.95 24.62 -23.13
N GLY A 64 -20.08 23.92 -22.00
CA GLY A 64 -20.96 24.33 -20.89
C GLY A 64 -20.50 25.62 -20.21
N LEU A 65 -19.18 25.80 -20.02
CA LEU A 65 -18.58 27.03 -19.51
C LEU A 65 -18.74 28.23 -20.46
N ARG A 66 -18.82 27.99 -21.78
CA ARG A 66 -19.07 29.06 -22.77
C ARG A 66 -20.52 29.60 -22.75
N TRP A 67 -21.51 28.77 -22.41
CA TRP A 67 -22.89 29.22 -22.28
C TRP A 67 -23.15 30.01 -20.98
N SER A 68 -22.53 29.61 -19.86
CA SER A 68 -22.70 30.30 -18.58
C SER A 68 -22.07 31.71 -18.57
N MET A 69 -20.96 31.93 -19.27
CA MET A 69 -20.36 33.27 -19.40
C MET A 69 -21.21 34.26 -20.25
N ARG A 70 -22.13 33.79 -21.10
CA ARG A 70 -23.04 34.67 -21.85
C ARG A 70 -24.31 35.07 -21.08
N LEU A 71 -24.68 34.33 -20.03
CA LEU A 71 -25.84 34.64 -19.18
C LEU A 71 -25.46 35.38 -17.88
N GLY A 72 -24.20 35.32 -17.46
CA GLY A 72 -23.71 35.95 -16.22
C GLY A 72 -23.52 37.48 -16.23
N ALA A 73 -23.81 38.17 -17.34
CA ALA A 73 -23.66 39.63 -17.42
C ALA A 73 -24.91 40.42 -16.96
N SER A 74 -26.00 39.76 -16.53
CA SER A 74 -27.28 40.43 -16.27
C SER A 74 -27.81 40.36 -14.83
N ILE A 75 -27.12 39.73 -13.87
CA ILE A 75 -27.66 39.54 -12.51
C ILE A 75 -26.62 39.89 -11.43
N MET A 76 -26.19 41.14 -11.40
CA MET A 76 -25.52 41.74 -10.22
C MET A 76 -26.30 42.98 -9.79
N ALA A 77 -27.58 42.80 -9.46
CA ALA A 77 -28.39 43.80 -8.77
C ALA A 77 -29.52 43.11 -7.97
N GLY A 78 -29.38 43.09 -6.64
CA GLY A 78 -30.35 42.52 -5.69
C GLY A 78 -30.05 41.04 -5.42
N VAL A 79 -29.81 40.61 -4.19
CA VAL A 79 -30.74 40.69 -3.07
C VAL A 79 -29.97 40.76 -1.75
N ALA A 80 -30.34 41.74 -0.93
CA ALA A 80 -30.00 41.85 0.46
C ALA A 80 -31.06 41.16 1.34
N LEU A 81 -30.60 40.59 2.47
CA LEU A 81 -31.29 40.52 3.77
C LEU A 81 -32.72 39.94 3.86
N VAL A 82 -32.87 38.67 4.26
CA VAL A 82 -33.93 38.12 5.16
C VAL A 82 -33.44 36.71 5.57
N GLY A 83 -33.51 36.17 6.78
CA GLY A 83 -34.10 36.55 8.05
C GLY A 83 -34.09 35.32 9.00
N SER A 84 -34.03 35.65 10.28
CA SER A 84 -34.21 34.92 11.54
C SER A 84 -34.98 33.58 11.61
N MET A 85 -34.65 32.88 12.72
CA MET A 85 -35.54 32.18 13.66
C MET A 85 -36.36 30.98 13.17
N MET A 86 -36.11 29.82 13.79
CA MET A 86 -37.17 29.08 14.50
C MET A 86 -36.55 28.13 15.54
N LEU A 87 -36.88 28.41 16.80
CA LEU A 87 -36.80 27.52 17.95
C LEU A 87 -37.89 26.45 17.82
N ALA A 88 -37.58 25.19 18.11
CA ALA A 88 -38.60 24.20 18.46
C ALA A 88 -38.09 23.29 19.58
N VAL A 89 -38.71 23.48 20.73
CA VAL A 89 -38.63 22.68 21.96
C VAL A 89 -39.41 21.39 21.74
N GLY A 90 -38.79 20.25 22.06
CA GLY A 90 -39.46 18.95 22.09
C GLY A 90 -38.87 18.06 23.17
N ALA A 91 -39.57 17.97 24.30
CA ALA A 91 -39.24 17.11 25.42
C ALA A 91 -39.79 15.69 25.22
N SER A 92 -38.96 14.68 25.44
CA SER A 92 -39.41 13.32 25.73
C SER A 92 -38.44 12.65 26.70
N ARG A 93 -38.89 12.55 27.96
CA ARG A 93 -38.24 11.83 29.06
C ARG A 93 -38.53 10.34 28.92
N GLY A 94 -37.53 9.56 28.51
CA GLY A 94 -37.52 8.11 28.55
C GLY A 94 -36.18 7.62 29.09
N ALA A 95 -36.04 7.53 30.40
CA ALA A 95 -34.82 7.08 31.06
C ALA A 95 -34.73 5.55 31.04
N CYS A 96 -34.08 5.00 30.00
CA CYS A 96 -33.49 3.67 30.06
C CYS A 96 -32.05 3.83 30.53
N HIS A 97 -31.75 3.47 31.78
CA HIS A 97 -30.38 3.38 32.31
C HIS A 97 -29.66 2.15 31.72
N GLY A 98 -29.44 2.16 30.42
CA GLY A 98 -28.42 1.33 29.80
C GLY A 98 -27.11 2.09 29.89
N GLY A 99 -26.21 1.65 30.78
CA GLY A 99 -24.87 2.22 30.92
C GLY A 99 -24.04 2.01 29.65
N ALA A 100 -24.32 2.79 28.62
CA ALA A 100 -23.42 2.98 27.49
C ALA A 100 -22.21 3.72 28.06
N ARG A 101 -21.17 2.97 28.46
CA ARG A 101 -19.83 3.51 28.59
C ARG A 101 -19.48 4.08 27.22
N ALA A 102 -19.69 5.39 27.07
CA ALA A 102 -19.08 6.15 26.01
C ALA A 102 -17.58 6.03 26.22
N TYR A 103 -16.96 5.07 25.53
CA TYR A 103 -15.53 5.14 25.28
C TYR A 103 -15.36 6.38 24.41
N ALA A 104 -15.08 7.51 25.04
CA ALA A 104 -14.52 8.66 24.37
C ALA A 104 -13.18 8.16 23.81
N ALA A 105 -13.23 7.64 22.58
CA ALA A 105 -12.04 7.38 21.80
C ALA A 105 -11.46 8.75 21.48
N THR A 106 -10.61 9.25 22.37
CA THR A 106 -9.60 10.24 22.02
C THR A 106 -8.70 9.56 21.00
N SER A 107 -9.14 9.58 19.74
CA SER A 107 -8.29 9.33 18.61
C SER A 107 -7.26 10.44 18.62
N THR A 108 -6.06 10.14 19.11
CA THR A 108 -4.93 11.05 19.02
C THR A 108 -4.64 11.19 17.53
N ALA A 109 -4.97 12.34 16.95
CA ALA A 109 -4.76 12.58 15.53
C ALA A 109 -3.30 12.27 15.17
N VAL A 110 -3.09 11.35 14.22
CA VAL A 110 -1.76 11.03 13.73
C VAL A 110 -1.26 12.22 12.92
N THR A 111 -0.17 12.84 13.38
CA THR A 111 0.49 13.92 12.63
C THR A 111 1.27 13.33 11.46
N PRO A 112 1.05 13.81 10.22
CA PRO A 112 1.91 13.49 9.10
C PRO A 112 3.38 13.73 9.44
N LEU A 113 4.26 12.81 9.06
CA LEU A 113 5.68 12.88 9.36
C LEU A 113 6.47 12.37 8.14
N VAL A 114 7.47 13.12 7.73
CA VAL A 114 8.49 12.68 6.77
C VAL A 114 9.84 12.82 7.45
N ARG A 115 10.67 11.77 7.42
CA ARG A 115 12.01 11.77 7.99
C ARG A 115 12.98 11.14 7.02
N ASP A 116 14.11 11.82 6.84
CA ASP A 116 15.27 11.25 6.18
C ASP A 116 16.04 10.35 7.15
N GLY A 117 16.85 9.46 6.60
CA GLY A 117 17.72 8.56 7.33
C GLY A 117 18.62 7.78 6.41
N HIS A 118 19.37 6.83 6.96
CA HIS A 118 20.28 6.00 6.18
C HIS A 118 20.35 4.57 6.73
N VAL A 119 20.62 3.62 5.84
CA VAL A 119 20.81 2.21 6.22
C VAL A 119 22.09 2.09 7.05
N VAL A 120 21.99 1.55 8.26
CA VAL A 120 23.14 1.31 9.16
C VAL A 120 23.56 -0.15 9.20
N ALA A 121 22.67 -1.07 8.89
CA ALA A 121 22.99 -2.49 8.80
C ALA A 121 22.01 -3.22 7.88
N THR A 122 22.52 -4.21 7.14
CA THR A 122 21.72 -5.19 6.41
C THR A 122 22.15 -6.61 6.79
N HIS A 123 21.18 -7.51 6.91
CA HIS A 123 21.40 -8.93 7.15
C HIS A 123 20.55 -9.75 6.17
N GLY A 124 21.11 -10.84 5.64
CA GLY A 124 20.46 -11.68 4.63
C GLY A 124 20.87 -11.30 3.20
N PRO A 125 20.09 -11.72 2.17
CA PRO A 125 20.29 -11.25 0.81
C PRO A 125 20.22 -9.72 0.77
N GLU A 126 21.17 -9.06 0.09
CA GLU A 126 21.24 -7.60 0.07
C GLU A 126 20.27 -7.04 -0.98
N VAL A 127 19.29 -6.22 -0.54
CA VAL A 127 18.41 -5.42 -1.44
C VAL A 127 18.80 -3.95 -1.47
N VAL A 128 19.44 -3.46 -0.41
CA VAL A 128 19.93 -2.08 -0.27
C VAL A 128 21.29 -2.10 0.41
N ALA A 129 22.16 -1.18 0.01
CA ALA A 129 23.50 -1.07 0.58
C ALA A 129 23.49 -0.37 1.94
N THR A 130 24.46 -0.69 2.80
CA THR A 130 24.72 0.11 4.00
C THR A 130 25.19 1.52 3.59
N GLY A 131 24.66 2.55 4.26
CA GLY A 131 24.88 3.96 3.95
C GLY A 131 23.91 4.53 2.92
N GLU A 132 23.05 3.71 2.32
CA GLU A 132 22.05 4.17 1.36
C GLU A 132 21.05 5.13 2.02
N GLN A 133 20.68 6.19 1.29
CA GLN A 133 19.75 7.20 1.78
C GLN A 133 18.32 6.67 1.77
N CYS A 134 17.58 7.01 2.82
CA CYS A 134 16.22 6.57 3.04
C CYS A 134 15.27 7.72 3.35
N THR A 135 14.02 7.57 2.93
CA THR A 135 12.90 8.41 3.36
C THR A 135 11.85 7.54 4.03
N VAL A 136 11.43 7.95 5.20
CA VAL A 136 10.38 7.32 6.00
C VAL A 136 9.22 8.29 6.13
N GLU A 137 8.06 7.90 5.59
CA GLU A 137 6.85 8.70 5.60
C GLU A 137 5.78 8.00 6.44
N ARG A 138 5.07 8.78 7.27
CA ARG A 138 3.91 8.35 8.05
C ARG A 138 2.77 9.32 7.75
N MET A 139 1.71 8.81 7.13
CA MET A 139 0.52 9.57 6.78
C MET A 139 -0.68 9.09 7.62
N PRO A 140 -1.57 9.99 8.08
CA PRO A 140 -2.84 9.58 8.66
C PRO A 140 -3.73 8.93 7.58
N VAL A 141 -4.51 7.93 7.97
CA VAL A 141 -5.54 7.33 7.10
C VAL A 141 -6.88 7.28 7.82
N GLU A 142 -7.96 7.42 7.06
CA GLU A 142 -9.31 7.29 7.57
C GLU A 142 -9.88 5.92 7.19
N GLY A 143 -10.10 5.04 8.18
CA GLY A 143 -10.88 3.80 8.02
C GLY A 143 -10.11 2.49 8.21
N GLY A 144 -10.84 1.37 8.11
CA GLY A 144 -10.25 0.02 8.07
C GLY A 144 -9.67 -0.52 9.39
N GLY A 145 -9.82 0.20 10.51
CA GLY A 145 -9.23 -0.20 11.79
C GLY A 145 -7.73 0.10 11.90
N PHE A 146 -7.18 0.81 10.93
CA PHE A 146 -5.85 1.42 10.92
C PHE A 146 -6.01 2.93 11.09
N ASP A 147 -4.99 3.61 11.58
CA ASP A 147 -5.02 5.08 11.78
C ASP A 147 -3.84 5.79 11.08
N CYS A 148 -2.91 5.04 10.49
CA CYS A 148 -1.84 5.58 9.67
C CYS A 148 -1.36 4.58 8.59
N ARG A 149 -0.72 5.11 7.56
CA ARG A 149 0.09 4.39 6.58
C ARG A 149 1.55 4.79 6.73
N VAL A 150 2.46 3.82 6.74
CA VAL A 150 3.91 4.04 6.79
C VAL A 150 4.54 3.52 5.50
N GLU A 151 5.41 4.33 4.90
CA GLU A 151 6.18 3.99 3.71
C GLU A 151 7.68 4.21 4.00
N VAL A 152 8.50 3.22 3.64
CA VAL A 152 9.96 3.25 3.82
C VAL A 152 10.60 3.01 2.47
N ARG A 153 11.40 3.98 2.01
CA ARG A 153 12.12 3.90 0.74
C ARG A 153 13.60 4.12 0.95
N CYS A 154 14.45 3.31 0.34
CA CYS A 154 15.91 3.47 0.40
C CYS A 154 16.50 3.24 -0.99
N GLY A 155 17.36 4.15 -1.46
CA GLY A 155 18.02 4.01 -2.77
C GLY A 155 17.06 3.91 -3.97
N GLY A 156 15.86 4.47 -3.85
CA GLY A 156 14.80 4.38 -4.86
C GLY A 156 13.90 3.15 -4.74
N GLU A 157 14.29 2.14 -3.95
CA GLU A 157 13.51 0.93 -3.68
C GLU A 157 12.57 1.14 -2.50
N THR A 158 11.36 0.57 -2.56
CA THR A 158 10.41 0.58 -1.43
C THR A 158 10.63 -0.67 -0.60
N LEU A 159 11.06 -0.49 0.66
CA LEU A 159 11.29 -1.57 1.61
C LEU A 159 10.02 -1.94 2.39
N TYR A 160 9.10 -1.00 2.60
CA TYR A 160 7.85 -1.22 3.32
C TYR A 160 6.79 -0.23 2.87
N GLY A 161 5.52 -0.66 2.78
CA GLY A 161 4.39 0.21 2.44
C GLY A 161 4.32 0.60 0.97
N THR A 162 4.19 -0.38 0.08
CA THR A 162 3.93 -0.20 -1.36
C THR A 162 2.72 0.71 -1.64
N THR A 163 2.64 1.23 -2.88
CA THR A 163 1.88 2.44 -3.22
C THR A 163 0.35 2.35 -3.14
N PHE A 164 -0.27 1.19 -2.86
CA PHE A 164 -1.75 1.12 -2.87
C PHE A 164 -2.39 0.28 -1.76
N ASP A 165 -1.79 -0.82 -1.32
CA ASP A 165 -2.46 -1.83 -0.49
C ASP A 165 -1.73 -2.24 0.79
N THR A 166 -0.49 -1.80 1.00
CA THR A 166 0.32 -2.19 2.18
C THR A 166 0.75 -1.00 3.03
N GLY A 167 1.33 -1.29 4.20
CA GLY A 167 1.88 -0.29 5.12
C GLY A 167 0.86 0.33 6.08
N TYR A 168 -0.38 -0.19 6.12
CA TYR A 168 -1.42 0.28 7.02
C TYR A 168 -1.23 -0.31 8.41
N VAL A 169 -1.04 0.56 9.42
CA VAL A 169 -0.73 0.15 10.79
C VAL A 169 -1.52 0.98 11.81
N ARG A 170 -1.48 0.53 13.08
CA ARG A 170 -2.01 1.31 14.21
C ARG A 170 -0.89 2.07 14.89
N CYS A 171 -0.76 3.35 14.56
CA CYS A 171 0.16 4.29 15.18
C CYS A 171 -0.29 4.73 16.58
N GLY A 172 -1.59 4.98 16.80
CA GLY A 172 -2.15 5.42 18.09
C GLY A 172 -1.49 6.68 18.69
N GLY A 173 -0.92 7.55 17.84
CA GLY A 173 -0.12 8.70 18.28
C GLY A 173 1.16 8.34 19.05
N ARG A 174 1.66 7.10 18.91
CA ARG A 174 2.81 6.58 19.66
C ARG A 174 4.13 6.92 18.96
N GLU A 175 5.18 7.00 19.77
CA GLU A 175 6.56 7.10 19.30
C GLU A 175 7.07 5.78 18.70
N VAL A 176 6.47 4.66 19.12
CA VAL A 176 6.78 3.32 18.62
C VAL A 176 5.61 2.78 17.82
N VAL A 177 5.85 2.54 16.53
CA VAL A 177 4.92 1.92 15.58
C VAL A 177 5.43 0.52 15.25
N ARG A 178 4.53 -0.47 15.25
CA ARG A 178 4.87 -1.86 14.97
C ARG A 178 3.86 -2.48 14.02
N ASP A 179 4.38 -3.10 12.98
CA ASP A 179 3.73 -4.11 12.18
C ASP A 179 4.45 -5.43 12.43
N ALA A 180 3.84 -6.27 13.28
CA ALA A 180 4.48 -7.49 13.75
C ALA A 180 4.10 -8.72 12.91
N ASP A 181 3.08 -8.59 12.08
CA ASP A 181 2.52 -9.71 11.34
C ASP A 181 3.32 -9.90 10.05
N VAL A 182 4.46 -10.60 10.14
CA VAL A 182 5.08 -11.22 8.96
C VAL A 182 4.15 -12.35 8.54
N THR A 183 3.09 -11.99 7.85
CA THR A 183 2.14 -12.95 7.35
C THR A 183 2.86 -13.75 6.26
N ALA A 184 3.17 -15.01 6.58
CA ALA A 184 3.87 -15.92 5.67
C ALA A 184 3.14 -16.12 4.33
N ARG A 185 1.90 -15.64 4.22
CA ARG A 185 0.99 -15.84 3.11
C ARG A 185 0.89 -14.61 2.19
N ASP A 186 1.08 -13.43 2.74
CA ASP A 186 0.86 -12.14 2.07
C ASP A 186 2.21 -11.56 1.61
N GLY A 187 3.29 -11.92 2.33
CA GLY A 187 4.65 -11.55 1.97
C GLY A 187 5.05 -10.15 2.44
N ASP A 188 4.20 -9.49 3.21
CA ASP A 188 4.48 -8.15 3.71
C ASP A 188 5.65 -8.19 4.72
N PRO A 189 6.66 -7.31 4.56
CA PRO A 189 7.72 -7.17 5.54
C PRO A 189 7.14 -6.71 6.89
N ALA A 190 7.63 -7.24 8.00
CA ALA A 190 7.38 -6.63 9.30
C ALA A 190 8.19 -5.34 9.45
N MET A 191 7.65 -4.42 10.25
CA MET A 191 8.27 -3.14 10.47
C MET A 191 8.18 -2.73 11.95
N THR A 192 9.27 -2.21 12.48
CA THR A 192 9.28 -1.50 13.77
C THR A 192 9.94 -0.15 13.59
N MET A 193 9.19 0.92 13.88
CA MET A 193 9.67 2.29 13.86
C MET A 193 9.63 2.86 15.28
N ASP A 194 10.78 3.32 15.77
CA ASP A 194 10.95 3.99 17.05
C ASP A 194 11.47 5.40 16.80
N LEU A 195 10.54 6.36 16.77
CA LEU A 195 10.83 7.76 16.45
C LEU A 195 11.65 8.45 17.53
N ALA A 196 11.48 8.05 18.79
CA ALA A 196 12.23 8.60 19.92
C ALA A 196 13.71 8.18 19.86
N ARG A 197 13.97 6.95 19.41
CA ARG A 197 15.34 6.45 19.20
C ARG A 197 15.90 6.73 17.80
N GLY A 198 15.11 7.34 16.92
CA GLY A 198 15.49 7.59 15.53
C GLY A 198 15.88 6.31 14.79
N ARG A 199 15.07 5.24 14.91
CA ARG A 199 15.40 3.93 14.33
C ARG A 199 14.20 3.29 13.65
N VAL A 200 14.43 2.72 12.47
CA VAL A 200 13.46 1.86 11.77
C VAL A 200 14.12 0.52 11.47
N ILE A 201 13.38 -0.56 11.65
CA ILE A 201 13.77 -1.91 11.28
C ILE A 201 12.70 -2.44 10.33
N VAL A 202 13.14 -2.97 9.19
CA VAL A 202 12.28 -3.71 8.25
C VAL A 202 12.79 -5.15 8.18
N GLU A 203 11.88 -6.12 8.30
CA GLU A 203 12.20 -7.55 8.26
C GLU A 203 11.31 -8.28 7.26
N GLU A 204 11.90 -8.89 6.24
CA GLU A 204 11.19 -9.64 5.21
C GLU A 204 11.64 -11.10 5.18
N ARG A 205 10.74 -12.03 4.89
CA ARG A 205 11.12 -13.43 4.63
C ARG A 205 11.44 -13.61 3.14
N VAL A 206 12.70 -13.90 2.82
CA VAL A 206 13.17 -14.11 1.45
C VAL A 206 13.59 -15.56 1.28
N GLY A 207 12.76 -16.36 0.58
CA GLY A 207 12.99 -17.80 0.42
C GLY A 207 12.98 -18.53 1.77
N LEU A 208 14.11 -19.15 2.13
CA LEU A 208 14.30 -19.83 3.43
C LEU A 208 14.95 -18.94 4.50
N GLY A 209 15.35 -17.71 4.14
CA GLY A 209 16.03 -16.78 5.03
C GLY A 209 15.14 -15.62 5.49
N THR A 210 15.70 -14.82 6.39
CA THR A 210 15.16 -13.51 6.77
C THR A 210 16.12 -12.44 6.29
N GLN A 211 15.59 -11.46 5.57
CA GLN A 211 16.23 -10.21 5.31
C GLN A 211 15.86 -9.22 6.42
N ARG A 212 16.83 -8.47 6.91
CA ARG A 212 16.64 -7.43 7.91
C ARG A 212 17.43 -6.20 7.53
N VAL A 213 16.77 -5.05 7.46
CA VAL A 213 17.36 -3.74 7.18
C VAL A 213 17.15 -2.85 8.39
N GLU A 214 18.22 -2.29 8.92
CA GLU A 214 18.18 -1.32 10.00
C GLU A 214 18.54 0.07 9.48
N ILE A 215 17.71 1.05 9.82
CA ILE A 215 17.78 2.43 9.34
C ILE A 215 17.90 3.34 10.56
N ALA A 216 18.89 4.24 10.54
CA ALA A 216 18.97 5.35 11.47
C ALA A 216 18.30 6.57 10.84
N LEU A 217 17.37 7.20 11.56
CA LEU A 217 16.71 8.43 11.14
C LEU A 217 17.56 9.62 11.52
N ASP A 218 17.68 10.58 10.59
CA ASP A 218 18.42 11.81 10.81
C ASP A 218 17.72 12.67 11.88
N PRO A 219 18.46 13.37 12.76
CA PRO A 219 17.86 14.19 13.81
C PRO A 219 16.97 15.29 13.22
N ILE A 220 15.90 15.65 13.94
CA ILE A 220 15.10 16.84 13.59
C ILE A 220 15.97 18.05 13.91
N VAL A 221 16.26 18.86 12.89
CA VAL A 221 16.87 20.18 13.08
C VAL A 221 15.72 21.18 13.09
N ASP A 222 15.32 21.61 14.30
CA ASP A 222 14.34 22.67 14.50
C ASP A 222 14.92 24.06 14.21
#